data_AF-A0A969FFI0-F1
#
_entry.id   AF-A0A969FFI0-F1
#
_cell.length_a   1.000
_cell.length_b   1.000
_cell.length_c   1.000
_cell.angle_alpha   90.00
_cell.angle_beta   90.00
_cell.angle_gamma   90.00
#
_symmetry.space_group_name_H-M   'P 1'
#
loop_
_entity.id
_entity.type
_entity.pdbx_description
1 polymer ?
#
loop_
_entity_poly.entity_id
_entity_poly.type
_entity_poly.pdbx_seq_one_letter_code
_entity_poly.pdbx_strand_id
1 'polypeptide(L)'
;MPLKPSQIRDILDAKREQFNAFDRQTWQFLQQYQAALAELMKLPPAKLESMLDDFPFEVGARSLEPFTGAVNGVLPCNLVWQSREQSLNWVRDRLIGISTFAVDGSQIYPGKDLSIPIALVQIGWFENPHLPSGSYNKDIALDVMTPGELQVGSSGEPADRQVNLRRFQMETERLIQYIEEHPNSDDCLVFFDGSLVGTFADAFDRDLRQKYLDCFLNLLRASEKCRVPLVGYVDTTYARDLTVLLQKLYKLPEVAPIHDAQLVNPFMEWGDRTPLFLCQRFGILSDYQEQRDKIAFTYLKTTREGYPTRVEMPLWMYEAGLLERVMDWVRGEVIIGSGYPYVIETADQTAVLQAEDRQIFFRILQDWAEAAQLNLRFSRKMVSKVRRR
;
A
#
# COMPACT_ATOMS: atom_id res chain seq x y z
N MET A 1 -27.83 -21.88 -4.53
CA MET A 1 -28.94 -21.53 -3.60
C MET A 1 -28.87 -20.05 -3.33
N PRO A 2 -29.93 -19.27 -3.56
CA PRO A 2 -29.91 -17.86 -3.19
C PRO A 2 -29.93 -17.72 -1.66
N LEU A 3 -28.99 -16.93 -1.16
CA LEU A 3 -28.91 -16.46 0.23
C LEU A 3 -30.28 -15.90 0.66
N LYS A 4 -30.82 -16.31 1.82
CA LYS A 4 -32.11 -15.78 2.33
C LYS A 4 -31.85 -14.65 3.35
N PRO A 5 -32.16 -13.37 3.03
CA PRO A 5 -31.84 -12.25 3.92
C PRO A 5 -32.50 -12.33 5.29
N SER A 6 -33.73 -12.84 5.37
CA SER A 6 -34.45 -13.00 6.65
C SER A 6 -33.75 -13.97 7.60
N GLN A 7 -33.26 -15.10 7.10
CA GLN A 7 -32.54 -16.08 7.91
C GLN A 7 -31.21 -15.51 8.43
N ILE A 8 -30.52 -14.70 7.63
CA ILE A 8 -29.31 -14.00 8.09
C ILE A 8 -29.65 -13.06 9.23
N ARG A 9 -30.73 -12.27 9.08
CA ARG A 9 -31.16 -11.33 10.12
C ARG A 9 -31.51 -12.05 11.42
N ASP A 10 -32.29 -13.13 11.36
CA ASP A 10 -32.64 -13.91 12.55
C ASP A 10 -31.40 -14.49 13.25
N ILE A 11 -30.41 -14.97 12.48
CA ILE A 11 -29.14 -15.47 13.02
C ILE A 11 -28.31 -14.33 13.65
N LEU A 12 -28.26 -13.16 13.03
CA LEU A 12 -27.55 -11.99 13.56
C LEU A 12 -28.20 -11.49 14.86
N ASP A 13 -29.53 -11.40 14.89
CA ASP A 13 -30.29 -11.01 16.08
C ASP A 13 -30.08 -12.00 17.23
N ALA A 14 -30.08 -13.31 16.94
CA ALA A 14 -29.79 -14.34 17.94
C ALA A 14 -28.35 -14.28 18.49
N LYS A 15 -27.40 -13.71 17.73
CA LYS A 15 -25.99 -13.56 18.13
C LYS A 15 -25.62 -12.16 18.60
N ARG A 16 -26.58 -11.23 18.68
CA ARG A 16 -26.35 -9.81 18.99
C ARG A 16 -25.54 -9.58 20.26
N GLU A 17 -25.84 -10.31 21.34
CA GLU A 17 -25.10 -10.17 22.60
C GLU A 17 -23.63 -10.59 22.50
N GLN A 18 -23.29 -11.54 21.62
CA GLN A 18 -21.91 -11.96 21.40
C GLN A 18 -21.12 -10.85 20.70
N PHE A 19 -21.72 -10.17 19.70
CA PHE A 19 -21.13 -8.99 19.07
C PHE A 19 -20.96 -7.84 20.07
N ASN A 20 -22.01 -7.51 20.84
CA ASN A 20 -21.93 -6.46 21.86
C ASN A 20 -20.86 -6.74 22.93
N ALA A 21 -20.69 -8.00 23.34
CA ALA A 21 -19.67 -8.40 24.30
C ALA A 21 -18.25 -8.22 23.72
N PHE A 22 -18.05 -8.67 22.48
CA PHE A 22 -16.78 -8.50 21.75
C PHE A 22 -16.43 -7.02 21.59
N ASP A 23 -17.41 -6.18 21.21
CA ASP A 23 -17.21 -4.74 21.05
C ASP A 23 -16.87 -4.04 22.37
N ARG A 24 -17.60 -4.36 23.46
CA ARG A 24 -17.31 -3.81 24.80
C ARG A 24 -15.90 -4.16 25.27
N GLN A 25 -15.49 -5.40 25.09
CA GLN A 25 -14.15 -5.85 25.49
C GLN A 25 -13.07 -5.16 24.64
N THR A 26 -13.24 -5.09 23.32
CA THR A 26 -12.32 -4.42 22.41
C THR A 26 -12.19 -2.93 22.75
N TRP A 27 -13.31 -2.27 23.08
CA TRP A 27 -13.33 -0.86 23.44
C TRP A 27 -12.59 -0.58 24.76
N GLN A 28 -12.75 -1.44 25.78
CA GLN A 28 -12.01 -1.31 27.04
C GLN A 28 -10.49 -1.41 26.81
N PHE A 29 -10.05 -2.36 25.98
CA PHE A 29 -8.65 -2.48 25.64
C PHE A 29 -8.17 -1.26 24.83
N LEU A 30 -8.94 -0.79 23.86
CA LEU A 30 -8.61 0.40 23.08
C LEU A 30 -8.36 1.62 23.99
N GLN A 31 -9.22 1.83 25.00
CA GLN A 31 -9.02 2.91 25.97
C GLN A 31 -7.74 2.76 26.79
N GLN A 32 -7.37 1.53 27.19
CA GLN A 32 -6.12 1.29 27.91
C GLN A 32 -4.90 1.63 27.04
N TYR A 33 -4.93 1.22 25.76
CA TYR A 33 -3.87 1.54 24.81
C TYR A 33 -3.80 3.05 24.51
N GLN A 34 -4.95 3.74 24.40
CA GLN A 34 -5.00 5.19 24.23
C GLN A 34 -4.42 5.95 25.44
N ALA A 35 -4.72 5.49 26.65
CA ALA A 35 -4.14 6.05 27.87
C ALA A 35 -2.61 5.84 27.90
N ALA A 36 -2.14 4.65 27.53
CA ALA A 36 -0.70 4.37 27.43
C ALA A 36 -0.02 5.23 26.37
N LEU A 37 -0.66 5.45 25.21
CA LEU A 37 -0.16 6.37 24.19
C LEU A 37 -0.03 7.79 24.73
N ALA A 38 -1.07 8.29 25.43
CA ALA A 38 -1.04 9.63 26.03
C ALA A 38 0.07 9.77 27.09
N GLU A 39 0.37 8.72 27.86
CA GLU A 39 1.50 8.71 28.79
C GLU A 39 2.85 8.66 28.07
N LEU A 40 2.98 7.87 27.00
CA LEU A 40 4.20 7.77 26.19
C LEU A 40 4.60 9.15 25.65
N MET A 41 3.62 9.91 25.16
CA MET A 41 3.85 11.24 24.58
C MET A 41 4.32 12.29 25.59
N LYS A 42 4.11 12.07 26.89
CA LYS A 42 4.58 12.96 27.97
C LYS A 42 6.01 12.65 28.41
N LEU A 43 6.58 11.53 27.96
CA LEU A 43 7.93 11.13 28.38
C LEU A 43 8.98 12.06 27.77
N PRO A 44 9.97 12.51 28.56
CA PRO A 44 11.14 13.18 28.01
C PRO A 44 11.89 12.24 27.03
N PRO A 45 12.45 12.76 25.91
CA PRO A 45 13.13 11.93 24.92
C PRO A 45 14.20 11.00 25.51
N ALA A 46 15.02 11.49 26.45
CA ALA A 46 16.05 10.68 27.10
C ALA A 46 15.49 9.49 27.89
N LYS A 47 14.30 9.64 28.49
CA LYS A 47 13.64 8.55 29.22
C LYS A 47 13.02 7.53 28.25
N LEU A 48 12.46 8.00 27.15
CA LEU A 48 11.95 7.12 26.10
C LEU A 48 13.08 6.26 25.51
N GLU A 49 14.21 6.87 25.13
CA GLU A 49 15.37 6.12 24.63
C GLU A 49 15.88 5.10 25.66
N SER A 50 16.01 5.50 26.93
CA SER A 50 16.41 4.55 27.99
C SER A 50 15.42 3.38 28.15
N MET A 51 14.12 3.57 27.92
CA MET A 51 13.14 2.49 27.94
C MET A 51 13.22 1.61 26.70
N LEU A 52 13.62 2.18 25.56
CA LEU A 52 13.81 1.47 24.30
C LEU A 52 15.13 0.67 24.28
N ASP A 53 16.14 1.08 25.05
CA ASP A 53 17.41 0.35 25.17
C ASP A 53 17.24 -1.07 25.75
N ASP A 54 16.20 -1.30 26.57
CA ASP A 54 15.80 -2.63 27.04
C ASP A 54 15.28 -3.53 25.90
N PHE A 55 14.97 -2.94 24.74
CA PHE A 55 14.41 -3.60 23.54
C PHE A 55 15.20 -3.18 22.29
N PRO A 56 16.45 -3.64 22.12
CA PRO A 56 17.35 -3.13 21.08
C PRO A 56 16.87 -3.39 19.65
N PHE A 57 15.99 -4.38 19.46
CA PHE A 57 15.38 -4.70 18.16
C PHE A 57 13.90 -5.05 18.32
N GLU A 58 13.16 -4.92 17.21
CA GLU A 58 11.83 -5.50 17.03
C GLU A 58 10.76 -4.95 18.00
N VAL A 59 10.88 -3.67 18.39
CA VAL A 59 9.96 -3.00 19.31
C VAL A 59 8.64 -2.54 18.63
N GLY A 60 8.48 -2.81 17.33
CA GLY A 60 7.36 -2.37 16.52
C GLY A 60 7.62 -1.00 15.90
N ALA A 61 7.65 0.04 16.74
CA ALA A 61 7.86 1.42 16.31
C ALA A 61 8.90 2.12 17.19
N ARG A 62 9.89 2.79 16.59
CA ARG A 62 10.86 3.63 17.31
C ARG A 62 10.68 5.08 16.88
N SER A 63 10.61 6.02 17.83
CA SER A 63 10.38 7.43 17.48
C SER A 63 11.55 8.01 16.69
N LEU A 64 11.26 8.73 15.60
CA LEU A 64 12.25 9.51 14.84
C LEU A 64 12.09 11.01 15.07
N GLU A 65 10.84 11.47 15.16
CA GLU A 65 10.52 12.84 15.55
C GLU A 65 10.32 12.96 17.07
N PRO A 66 10.66 14.12 17.66
CA PRO A 66 10.28 14.40 19.03
C PRO A 66 8.76 14.57 19.14
N PHE A 67 8.18 14.21 20.29
CA PHE A 67 6.75 14.41 20.56
C PHE A 67 6.37 15.87 20.87
N THR A 68 7.29 16.82 20.66
CA THR A 68 7.05 18.24 20.93
C THR A 68 5.95 18.76 20.01
N GLY A 69 4.90 19.34 20.60
CA GLY A 69 3.74 19.84 19.85
C GLY A 69 2.71 18.77 19.47
N ALA A 70 2.99 17.49 19.71
CA ALA A 70 2.00 16.44 19.53
C ALA A 70 1.02 16.41 20.71
N VAL A 71 -0.29 16.35 20.42
CA VAL A 71 -1.35 16.18 21.41
C VAL A 71 -1.96 14.80 21.21
N ASN A 72 -1.92 13.95 22.24
CA ASN A 72 -2.39 12.55 22.16
C ASN A 72 -1.75 11.74 21.01
N GLY A 73 -0.51 12.04 20.64
CA GLY A 73 0.22 11.34 19.58
C GLY A 73 -0.05 11.86 18.18
N VAL A 74 -0.68 13.03 18.06
CA VAL A 74 -1.05 13.65 16.79
C VAL A 74 -0.41 15.04 16.69
N LEU A 75 0.23 15.30 15.55
CA LEU A 75 0.72 16.59 15.12
C LEU A 75 -0.33 17.25 14.22
N PRO A 76 -0.92 18.38 14.65
CA PRO A 76 -1.95 19.05 13.88
C PRO A 76 -1.37 19.70 12.63
N CYS A 77 -2.04 19.54 11.49
CA CYS A 77 -1.63 20.20 10.25
C CYS A 77 -1.98 21.69 10.22
N ASN A 78 -2.93 22.13 11.06
CA ASN A 78 -3.44 23.50 11.13
C ASN A 78 -3.94 24.06 9.80
N LEU A 79 -4.35 23.19 8.87
CA LEU A 79 -4.95 23.58 7.60
C LEU A 79 -6.45 23.80 7.79
N VAL A 80 -6.92 25.02 7.53
CA VAL A 80 -8.33 25.38 7.63
C VAL A 80 -8.76 26.08 6.35
N TRP A 81 -9.78 25.53 5.68
CA TRP A 81 -10.35 26.10 4.47
C TRP A 81 -11.85 26.31 4.62
N GLN A 82 -12.33 27.43 4.10
CA GLN A 82 -13.76 27.79 4.08
C GLN A 82 -14.47 27.25 2.83
N SER A 83 -13.73 26.81 1.82
CA SER A 83 -14.28 26.27 0.57
C SER A 83 -13.31 25.29 -0.10
N ARG A 84 -13.84 24.45 -0.99
CA ARG A 84 -13.03 23.58 -1.86
C ARG A 84 -12.10 24.38 -2.78
N GLU A 85 -12.48 25.58 -3.17
CA GLU A 85 -11.63 26.44 -4.00
C GLU A 85 -10.35 26.86 -3.24
N GLN A 86 -10.48 27.21 -1.96
CA GLN A 86 -9.31 27.53 -1.12
C GLN A 86 -8.38 26.33 -0.95
N SER A 87 -8.93 25.12 -0.75
CA SER A 87 -8.10 23.92 -0.67
C SER A 87 -7.38 23.65 -2.00
N LEU A 88 -8.07 23.80 -3.14
CA LEU A 88 -7.45 23.64 -4.47
C LEU A 88 -6.39 24.71 -4.78
N ASN A 89 -6.54 25.93 -4.28
CA ASN A 89 -5.50 26.95 -4.38
C ASN A 89 -4.26 26.57 -3.57
N TRP A 90 -4.45 26.05 -2.34
CA TRP A 90 -3.34 25.52 -1.54
C TRP A 90 -2.64 24.35 -2.24
N VAL A 91 -3.40 23.44 -2.88
CA VAL A 91 -2.82 22.35 -3.69
C VAL A 91 -1.96 22.92 -4.81
N ARG A 92 -2.49 23.91 -5.55
CA ARG A 92 -1.76 24.54 -6.65
C ARG A 92 -0.42 25.12 -6.17
N ASP A 93 -0.42 25.81 -5.02
CA ASP A 93 0.80 26.40 -4.44
C ASP A 93 1.84 25.37 -4.00
N ARG A 94 1.46 24.10 -3.83
CA ARG A 94 2.33 23.01 -3.35
C ARG A 94 2.75 22.02 -4.41
N LEU A 95 1.90 21.79 -5.41
CA LEU A 95 2.11 20.78 -6.44
C LEU A 95 2.47 21.34 -7.81
N ILE A 96 2.27 22.63 -8.12
CA ILE A 96 2.63 23.13 -9.46
C ILE A 96 4.09 22.82 -9.79
N GLY A 97 4.32 22.16 -10.93
CA GLY A 97 5.65 21.75 -11.37
C GLY A 97 6.25 20.58 -10.60
N ILE A 98 5.50 19.93 -9.71
CA ILE A 98 5.90 18.71 -9.01
C ILE A 98 5.29 17.51 -9.72
N SER A 99 6.13 16.65 -10.30
CA SER A 99 5.68 15.40 -10.93
C SER A 99 5.35 14.34 -9.89
N THR A 100 4.10 13.91 -9.83
CA THR A 100 3.71 12.69 -9.11
C THR A 100 3.66 11.51 -10.07
N PHE A 101 4.16 10.35 -9.64
CA PHE A 101 4.20 9.15 -10.47
C PHE A 101 3.72 7.92 -9.69
N ALA A 102 2.86 7.10 -10.30
CA ALA A 102 2.43 5.83 -9.74
C ALA A 102 2.30 4.76 -10.82
N VAL A 103 2.39 3.50 -10.39
CA VAL A 103 2.19 2.31 -11.22
C VAL A 103 1.26 1.37 -10.48
N ASP A 104 0.32 0.76 -11.20
CA ASP A 104 -0.50 -0.35 -10.71
C ASP A 104 -0.65 -1.40 -11.80
N GLY A 105 -1.26 -2.55 -11.48
CA GLY A 105 -1.31 -3.71 -12.35
C GLY A 105 -2.62 -4.48 -12.28
N SER A 106 -2.93 -5.10 -13.41
CA SER A 106 -4.08 -5.97 -13.58
C SER A 106 -3.67 -7.25 -14.32
N GLN A 107 -4.42 -8.33 -14.12
CA GLN A 107 -4.03 -9.64 -14.62
C GLN A 107 -5.22 -10.51 -15.01
N ILE A 108 -4.98 -11.39 -15.97
CA ILE A 108 -5.86 -12.50 -16.34
C ILE A 108 -5.18 -13.80 -15.91
N TYR A 109 -5.71 -14.42 -14.85
CA TYR A 109 -5.25 -15.72 -14.38
C TYR A 109 -5.49 -16.84 -15.41
N PRO A 110 -4.66 -17.90 -15.37
CA PRO A 110 -4.85 -19.06 -16.22
C PRO A 110 -6.19 -19.75 -15.92
N GLY A 111 -7.04 -19.83 -16.93
CA GLY A 111 -8.37 -20.43 -16.83
C GLY A 111 -8.43 -21.86 -17.38
N LYS A 112 -9.46 -22.61 -16.98
CA LYS A 112 -9.78 -23.94 -17.55
C LYS A 112 -10.33 -23.88 -18.98
N ASP A 113 -10.47 -22.69 -19.53
CA ASP A 113 -11.04 -22.45 -20.84
C ASP A 113 -10.05 -22.69 -21.99
N LEU A 114 -8.76 -22.84 -21.67
CA LEU A 114 -7.69 -23.12 -22.61
C LEU A 114 -7.07 -24.49 -22.28
N SER A 115 -6.61 -25.22 -23.30
CA SER A 115 -5.82 -26.44 -23.10
C SER A 115 -4.39 -26.19 -22.64
N ILE A 116 -3.89 -24.97 -22.83
CA ILE A 116 -2.56 -24.53 -22.42
C ILE A 116 -2.74 -23.43 -21.37
N PRO A 117 -2.15 -23.55 -20.17
CA PRO A 117 -2.25 -22.51 -19.15
C PRO A 117 -1.44 -21.28 -19.58
N ILE A 118 -2.12 -20.15 -19.70
CA ILE A 118 -1.55 -18.87 -20.12
C ILE A 118 -2.15 -17.78 -19.21
N ALA A 119 -1.32 -16.84 -18.79
CA ALA A 119 -1.76 -15.65 -18.08
C ALA A 119 -1.38 -14.39 -18.87
N LEU A 120 -2.11 -13.30 -18.65
CA LEU A 120 -1.74 -11.96 -19.11
C LEU A 120 -1.53 -11.10 -17.87
N VAL A 121 -0.44 -10.37 -17.83
CA VAL A 121 -0.17 -9.32 -16.84
C VAL A 121 -0.07 -8.01 -17.59
N GLN A 122 -0.70 -6.97 -17.05
CA GLN A 122 -0.61 -5.61 -17.55
C GLN A 122 -0.31 -4.69 -16.38
N ILE A 123 0.60 -3.74 -16.59
CA ILE A 123 0.78 -2.59 -15.72
C ILE A 123 0.33 -1.33 -16.45
N GLY A 124 -0.20 -0.38 -15.69
CA GLY A 124 -0.49 0.97 -16.13
C GLY A 124 0.19 1.96 -15.21
N TRP A 125 0.69 3.05 -15.77
CA TRP A 125 1.30 4.12 -14.97
C TRP A 125 0.77 5.48 -15.37
N PHE A 126 0.89 6.41 -14.42
CA PHE A 126 0.45 7.78 -14.58
C PHE A 126 1.49 8.73 -13.99
N GLU A 127 1.88 9.71 -14.78
CA GLU A 127 2.72 10.84 -14.37
C GLU A 127 1.92 12.14 -14.50
N ASN A 128 1.88 12.92 -13.42
CA ASN A 128 1.27 14.23 -13.42
C ASN A 128 2.27 15.31 -12.96
N PRO A 129 2.84 16.09 -13.89
CA PRO A 129 3.68 17.25 -13.59
C PRO A 129 2.95 18.44 -12.94
N HIS A 130 1.61 18.37 -12.82
CA HIS A 130 0.78 19.44 -12.28
C HIS A 130 0.96 20.80 -12.95
N LEU A 131 1.28 20.79 -14.24
CA LEU A 131 1.46 22.02 -15.01
C LEU A 131 0.11 22.66 -15.31
N PRO A 132 0.02 24.00 -15.39
CA PRO A 132 -1.22 24.71 -15.75
C PRO A 132 -1.80 24.32 -17.13
N SER A 133 -0.97 23.74 -18.00
CA SER A 133 -1.40 23.17 -19.30
C SER A 133 -2.35 21.98 -19.14
N GLY A 134 -2.35 21.30 -17.99
CA GLY A 134 -3.08 20.06 -17.78
C GLY A 134 -2.47 18.85 -18.50
N SER A 135 -1.20 18.94 -18.93
CA SER A 135 -0.49 17.83 -19.57
C SER A 135 -0.10 16.77 -18.54
N TYR A 136 -0.36 15.50 -18.87
CA TYR A 136 0.03 14.33 -18.10
C TYR A 136 0.54 13.24 -19.05
N ASN A 137 1.29 12.27 -18.52
CA ASN A 137 1.70 11.06 -19.25
C ASN A 137 0.99 9.86 -18.63
N LYS A 138 0.46 8.97 -19.48
CA LYS A 138 -0.02 7.67 -19.05
C LYS A 138 0.19 6.66 -20.15
N ASP A 139 0.56 5.46 -19.78
CA ASP A 139 0.82 4.38 -20.73
C ASP A 139 0.73 3.02 -20.02
N ILE A 140 0.82 1.95 -20.80
CA ILE A 140 0.70 0.57 -20.33
C ILE A 140 1.86 -0.29 -20.84
N ALA A 141 2.15 -1.37 -20.12
CA ALA A 141 3.00 -2.44 -20.60
C ALA A 141 2.37 -3.79 -20.27
N LEU A 142 2.52 -4.77 -21.16
CA LEU A 142 1.92 -6.08 -21.03
C LEU A 142 2.97 -7.19 -21.15
N ASP A 143 2.69 -8.29 -20.47
CA ASP A 143 3.46 -9.52 -20.58
C ASP A 143 2.54 -10.75 -20.56
N VAL A 144 2.90 -11.78 -21.32
CA VAL A 144 2.14 -13.02 -21.44
C VAL A 144 2.95 -14.15 -20.83
N MET A 145 2.43 -14.74 -19.75
CA MET A 145 3.12 -15.82 -19.06
C MET A 145 2.82 -17.17 -19.69
N THR A 146 3.89 -17.92 -19.95
CA THR A 146 3.88 -19.27 -20.52
C THR A 146 3.64 -20.35 -19.45
N PRO A 147 3.30 -21.59 -19.85
CA PRO A 147 3.16 -22.71 -18.91
C PRO A 147 4.40 -22.97 -18.05
N GLY A 148 5.60 -22.74 -18.59
CA GLY A 148 6.85 -22.95 -17.88
C GLY A 148 7.05 -21.93 -16.75
N GLU A 149 6.75 -20.66 -17.02
CA GLU A 149 6.83 -19.58 -16.03
C GLU A 149 5.76 -19.70 -14.95
N LEU A 150 4.58 -20.21 -15.32
CA LEU A 150 3.51 -20.52 -14.37
C LEU A 150 3.81 -21.75 -13.50
N GLN A 151 4.89 -22.49 -13.78
CA GLN A 151 5.33 -23.69 -13.08
C GLN A 151 4.24 -24.77 -12.90
N VAL A 152 3.34 -24.88 -13.89
CA VAL A 152 2.17 -25.76 -13.79
C VAL A 152 2.61 -27.22 -13.70
N GLY A 153 2.39 -27.83 -12.54
CA GLY A 153 2.66 -29.26 -12.28
C GLY A 153 4.06 -29.59 -11.72
N SER A 154 4.93 -28.60 -11.50
CA SER A 154 6.31 -28.83 -11.03
C SER A 154 6.53 -28.53 -9.55
N SER A 155 5.85 -27.53 -8.99
CA SER A 155 6.10 -27.03 -7.62
C SER A 155 4.94 -27.22 -6.64
N GLY A 156 3.77 -27.70 -7.09
CA GLY A 156 2.56 -27.77 -6.24
C GLY A 156 1.97 -26.40 -5.88
N GLU A 157 2.66 -25.33 -6.26
CA GLU A 157 2.30 -23.94 -6.03
C GLU A 157 1.17 -23.49 -6.97
N PRO A 158 0.19 -22.70 -6.48
CA PRO A 158 -0.84 -22.12 -7.34
C PRO A 158 -0.22 -21.21 -8.41
N ALA A 159 -0.56 -21.41 -9.69
CA ALA A 159 -0.12 -20.57 -10.80
C ALA A 159 -0.40 -19.07 -10.54
N ASP A 160 -1.48 -18.77 -9.82
CA ASP A 160 -1.87 -17.42 -9.40
C ASP A 160 -0.76 -16.68 -8.62
N ARG A 161 0.07 -17.40 -7.84
CA ARG A 161 1.20 -16.81 -7.11
C ARG A 161 2.29 -16.30 -8.05
N GLN A 162 2.58 -17.04 -9.13
CA GLN A 162 3.56 -16.62 -10.14
C GLN A 162 3.04 -15.42 -10.94
N VAL A 163 1.75 -15.39 -11.26
CA VAL A 163 1.10 -14.24 -11.90
C VAL A 163 1.20 -12.99 -11.03
N ASN A 164 0.91 -13.12 -9.73
CA ASN A 164 0.99 -12.01 -8.79
C ASN A 164 2.42 -11.49 -8.61
N LEU A 165 3.41 -12.40 -8.55
CA LEU A 165 4.81 -12.01 -8.51
C LEU A 165 5.21 -11.27 -9.79
N ARG A 166 4.84 -11.77 -10.97
CA ARG A 166 5.21 -11.13 -12.25
C ARG A 166 4.62 -9.73 -12.35
N ARG A 167 3.37 -9.55 -11.93
CA ARG A 167 2.74 -8.23 -11.81
C ARG A 167 3.53 -7.31 -10.89
N PHE A 168 3.86 -7.77 -9.69
CA PHE A 168 4.63 -7.00 -8.72
C PHE A 168 6.03 -6.62 -9.24
N GLN A 169 6.69 -7.52 -9.95
CA GLN A 169 7.97 -7.27 -10.61
C GLN A 169 7.84 -6.16 -11.65
N MET A 170 6.85 -6.25 -12.54
CA MET A 170 6.64 -5.22 -13.57
C MET A 170 6.32 -3.86 -12.95
N GLU A 171 5.48 -3.80 -11.91
CA GLU A 171 5.15 -2.57 -11.18
C GLU A 171 6.41 -1.93 -10.60
N THR A 172 7.19 -2.70 -9.84
CA THR A 172 8.41 -2.21 -9.18
C THR A 172 9.52 -1.86 -10.18
N GLU A 173 9.70 -2.64 -11.25
CA GLU A 173 10.63 -2.35 -12.34
C GLU A 173 10.33 -0.99 -13.00
N ARG A 174 9.05 -0.69 -13.27
CA ARG A 174 8.66 0.60 -13.88
C ARG A 174 8.83 1.78 -12.92
N LEU A 175 8.56 1.59 -11.62
CA LEU A 175 8.86 2.60 -10.59
C LEU A 175 10.37 2.88 -10.51
N ILE A 176 11.20 1.84 -10.50
CA ILE A 176 12.66 1.96 -10.50
C ILE A 176 13.12 2.69 -11.76
N GLN A 177 12.60 2.32 -12.93
CA GLN A 177 12.97 2.97 -14.19
C GLN A 177 12.67 4.48 -14.14
N TYR A 178 11.49 4.88 -13.65
CA TYR A 178 11.16 6.30 -13.49
C TYR A 178 12.12 7.02 -12.53
N ILE A 179 12.47 6.39 -11.39
CA ILE A 179 13.43 6.92 -10.42
C ILE A 179 14.82 7.11 -11.05
N GLU A 180 15.28 6.15 -11.86
CA GLU A 180 16.59 6.21 -12.52
C GLU A 180 16.63 7.20 -13.69
N GLU A 181 15.47 7.52 -14.31
CA GLU A 181 15.32 8.55 -15.32
C GLU A 181 15.35 9.98 -14.73
N HIS A 182 15.12 10.14 -13.41
CA HIS A 182 15.01 11.44 -12.72
C HIS A 182 15.98 11.61 -11.52
N PRO A 183 17.28 11.30 -11.65
CA PRO A 183 18.19 11.31 -10.51
C PRO A 183 18.39 12.72 -9.93
N ASN A 184 18.30 12.83 -8.61
CA ASN A 184 18.41 14.04 -7.79
C ASN A 184 17.36 15.11 -8.12
N SER A 185 16.23 14.72 -8.71
CA SER A 185 15.08 15.60 -8.90
C SER A 185 14.45 15.92 -7.55
N ASP A 186 14.32 17.22 -7.25
CA ASP A 186 13.63 17.73 -6.07
C ASP A 186 12.18 18.13 -6.36
N ASP A 187 11.73 17.91 -7.59
CA ASP A 187 10.43 18.22 -8.17
C ASP A 187 9.64 16.95 -8.55
N CYS A 188 9.94 15.80 -7.93
CA CYS A 188 9.15 14.59 -8.14
C CYS A 188 8.83 13.81 -6.85
N LEU A 189 7.72 13.05 -6.89
CA LEU A 189 7.28 12.13 -5.85
C LEU A 189 6.73 10.85 -6.47
N VAL A 190 7.33 9.72 -6.12
CA VAL A 190 6.89 8.40 -6.54
C VAL A 190 5.99 7.79 -5.48
N PHE A 191 4.81 7.32 -5.88
CA PHE A 191 3.88 6.59 -5.04
C PHE A 191 3.94 5.09 -5.36
N PHE A 192 3.98 4.31 -4.29
CA PHE A 192 3.81 2.86 -4.31
C PHE A 192 2.51 2.54 -3.58
N ASP A 193 1.57 1.87 -4.25
CA ASP A 193 0.30 1.47 -3.63
C ASP A 193 0.52 0.21 -2.77
N GLY A 194 0.55 0.42 -1.46
CA GLY A 194 0.80 -0.62 -0.47
C GLY A 194 2.00 -0.35 0.42
N SER A 195 2.33 -1.36 1.22
CA SER A 195 3.38 -1.25 2.23
C SER A 195 4.74 -1.58 1.63
N LEU A 196 5.73 -0.74 1.93
CA LEU A 196 7.15 -1.00 1.69
C LEU A 196 7.70 -2.10 2.62
N VAL A 197 6.90 -2.56 3.60
CA VAL A 197 7.18 -3.72 4.44
C VAL A 197 6.33 -4.91 4.00
N GLY A 198 6.92 -5.75 3.15
CA GLY A 198 6.29 -6.93 2.53
C GLY A 198 5.95 -8.10 3.46
N THR A 199 5.28 -7.86 4.60
CA THR A 199 4.93 -8.91 5.60
C THR A 199 4.14 -10.08 4.99
N PHE A 200 3.37 -9.85 3.92
CA PHE A 200 2.66 -10.92 3.23
C PHE A 200 3.60 -12.01 2.69
N ALA A 201 4.85 -11.67 2.41
CA ALA A 201 5.84 -12.59 1.86
C ALA A 201 6.33 -13.63 2.89
N ASP A 202 6.12 -13.40 4.20
CA ASP A 202 6.41 -14.39 5.25
C ASP A 202 5.55 -15.67 5.13
N ALA A 203 4.41 -15.59 4.44
CA ALA A 203 3.54 -16.74 4.20
C ALA A 203 3.98 -17.61 3.02
N PHE A 204 5.00 -17.19 2.26
CA PHE A 204 5.49 -17.91 1.09
C PHE A 204 6.71 -18.75 1.39
N ASP A 205 7.03 -19.68 0.48
CA ASP A 205 8.28 -20.42 0.53
C ASP A 205 9.50 -19.49 0.32
N ARG A 206 10.69 -20.02 0.58
CA ARG A 206 11.94 -19.25 0.53
C ARG A 206 12.21 -18.62 -0.84
N ASP A 207 11.94 -19.31 -1.94
CA ASP A 207 12.24 -18.82 -3.28
C ASP A 207 11.30 -17.67 -3.65
N LEU A 208 10.00 -17.88 -3.46
CA LEU A 208 9.01 -16.85 -3.77
C LEU A 208 9.16 -15.62 -2.86
N ARG A 209 9.40 -15.84 -1.57
CA ARG A 209 9.68 -14.76 -0.60
C ARG A 209 10.91 -13.95 -1.01
N GLN A 210 12.00 -14.61 -1.43
CA GLN A 210 13.21 -13.92 -1.88
C GLN A 210 12.94 -13.03 -3.10
N LYS A 211 12.14 -13.48 -4.07
CA LYS A 211 11.81 -12.67 -5.26
C LYS A 211 11.05 -11.40 -4.93
N TYR A 212 10.10 -11.45 -3.99
CA TYR A 212 9.43 -10.24 -3.50
C TYR A 212 10.41 -9.32 -2.75
N LEU A 213 11.26 -9.89 -1.89
CA LEU A 213 12.29 -9.14 -1.17
C LEU A 213 13.22 -8.40 -2.13
N ASP A 214 13.68 -9.05 -3.19
CA ASP A 214 14.56 -8.44 -4.19
C ASP A 214 13.90 -7.22 -4.85
N CYS A 215 12.59 -7.30 -5.14
CA CYS A 215 11.84 -6.17 -5.69
C CYS A 215 11.79 -4.98 -4.71
N PHE A 216 11.47 -5.23 -3.44
CA PHE A 216 11.48 -4.18 -2.40
C PHE A 216 12.86 -3.56 -2.22
N LEU A 217 13.89 -4.39 -2.09
CA LEU A 217 15.27 -3.94 -1.90
C LEU A 217 15.74 -3.08 -3.08
N ASN A 218 15.47 -3.52 -4.31
CA ASN A 218 15.86 -2.77 -5.50
C ASN A 218 15.14 -1.42 -5.58
N LEU A 219 13.84 -1.37 -5.24
CA LEU A 219 13.07 -0.13 -5.21
C LEU A 219 13.59 0.86 -4.15
N LEU A 220 13.83 0.39 -2.92
CA LEU A 220 14.38 1.20 -1.83
C LEU A 220 15.78 1.72 -2.16
N ARG A 221 16.64 0.85 -2.72
CA ARG A 221 18.00 1.21 -3.16
C ARG A 221 17.97 2.25 -4.28
N ALA A 222 17.07 2.11 -5.26
CA ALA A 222 16.93 3.08 -6.34
C ALA A 222 16.54 4.45 -5.80
N SER A 223 15.53 4.53 -4.94
CA SER A 223 15.11 5.78 -4.28
C SER A 223 16.26 6.41 -3.49
N GLU A 224 16.97 5.64 -2.66
CA GLU A 224 18.09 6.15 -1.84
C GLU A 224 19.27 6.61 -2.70
N LYS A 225 19.64 5.85 -3.73
CA LYS A 225 20.78 6.15 -4.62
C LYS A 225 20.50 7.37 -5.51
N CYS A 226 19.33 7.42 -6.12
CA CYS A 226 18.94 8.49 -7.03
C CYS A 226 18.36 9.70 -6.30
N ARG A 227 18.14 9.62 -4.98
CA ARG A 227 17.54 10.70 -4.16
C ARG A 227 16.18 11.16 -4.67
N VAL A 228 15.38 10.22 -5.20
CA VAL A 228 14.01 10.47 -5.64
C VAL A 228 13.03 10.04 -4.55
N PRO A 229 12.20 10.96 -4.02
CA PRO A 229 11.21 10.66 -2.98
C PRO A 229 10.29 9.51 -3.36
N LEU A 230 10.14 8.54 -2.46
CA LEU A 230 9.27 7.37 -2.59
C LEU A 230 8.36 7.28 -1.38
N VAL A 231 7.06 7.15 -1.62
CA VAL A 231 6.04 6.96 -0.58
C VAL A 231 5.27 5.67 -0.84
N GLY A 232 5.30 4.77 0.13
CA GLY A 232 4.31 3.68 0.24
C GLY A 232 3.03 4.22 0.85
N TYR A 233 1.91 4.11 0.14
CA TYR A 233 0.61 4.56 0.62
C TYR A 233 -0.26 3.35 0.96
N VAL A 234 -0.68 3.23 2.22
CA VAL A 234 -1.51 2.12 2.71
C VAL A 234 -2.83 2.67 3.22
N ASP A 235 -3.87 2.59 2.40
CA ASP A 235 -5.19 3.13 2.74
C ASP A 235 -5.82 2.39 3.93
N THR A 236 -6.09 1.09 3.77
CA THR A 236 -6.66 0.25 4.82
C THR A 236 -5.57 -0.58 5.49
N THR A 237 -4.95 0.00 6.52
CA THR A 237 -3.86 -0.63 7.26
C THR A 237 -4.34 -1.41 8.49
N TYR A 238 -3.82 -2.62 8.64
CA TYR A 238 -3.96 -3.45 9.85
C TYR A 238 -2.68 -3.49 10.69
N ALA A 239 -1.76 -2.56 10.46
CA ALA A 239 -0.49 -2.48 11.19
C ALA A 239 -0.72 -2.33 12.72
N ARG A 240 0.22 -2.90 13.49
CA ARG A 240 0.19 -2.97 14.96
C ARG A 240 1.52 -2.52 15.58
N ASP A 241 2.32 -1.74 14.85
CA ASP A 241 3.66 -1.34 15.28
C ASP A 241 3.63 -0.45 16.53
N LEU A 242 2.70 0.52 16.60
CA LEU A 242 2.48 1.35 17.80
C LEU A 242 1.86 0.53 18.93
N THR A 243 0.92 -0.36 18.60
CA THR A 243 0.28 -1.28 19.55
C THR A 243 1.34 -2.18 20.22
N VAL A 244 2.25 -2.77 19.44
CA VAL A 244 3.35 -3.61 19.93
C VAL A 244 4.32 -2.79 20.79
N LEU A 245 4.65 -1.56 20.39
CA LEU A 245 5.47 -0.66 21.19
C LEU A 245 4.84 -0.43 22.59
N LEU A 246 3.57 -0.03 22.63
CA LEU A 246 2.86 0.24 23.89
C LEU A 246 2.72 -1.02 24.74
N GLN A 247 2.45 -2.16 24.11
CA GLN A 247 2.39 -3.45 24.78
C GLN A 247 3.70 -3.76 25.51
N LYS A 248 4.85 -3.59 24.85
CA LYS A 248 6.17 -3.85 25.44
C LYS A 248 6.50 -2.87 26.55
N LEU A 249 6.33 -1.56 26.32
CA LEU A 249 6.73 -0.52 27.27
C LEU A 249 5.84 -0.47 28.52
N TYR A 250 4.54 -0.71 28.38
CA TYR A 250 3.57 -0.62 29.48
C TYR A 250 3.05 -1.98 29.96
N LYS A 251 3.58 -3.10 29.42
CA LYS A 251 3.16 -4.47 29.76
C LYS A 251 1.66 -4.70 29.62
N LEU A 252 1.07 -4.12 28.57
CA LEU A 252 -0.37 -4.25 28.29
C LEU A 252 -0.69 -5.69 27.83
N PRO A 253 -1.94 -6.16 28.01
CA PRO A 253 -2.35 -7.46 27.52
C PRO A 253 -2.25 -7.53 26.00
N GLU A 254 -1.91 -8.71 25.47
CA GLU A 254 -1.94 -8.94 24.03
C GLU A 254 -3.39 -8.97 23.53
N VAL A 255 -3.70 -8.05 22.62
CA VAL A 255 -5.03 -7.95 22.01
C VAL A 255 -4.91 -7.96 20.50
N ALA A 256 -5.30 -9.08 19.90
CA ALA A 256 -5.29 -9.29 18.46
C ALA A 256 -6.12 -8.31 17.61
N PRO A 257 -7.28 -7.77 18.06
CA PRO A 257 -8.16 -7.00 17.17
C PRO A 257 -7.84 -5.50 17.09
N ILE A 258 -6.88 -4.99 17.85
CA ILE A 258 -6.57 -3.54 17.86
C ILE A 258 -5.44 -3.26 16.88
N HIS A 259 -5.73 -2.37 15.93
CA HIS A 259 -4.80 -1.84 14.95
C HIS A 259 -4.46 -0.38 15.25
N ASP A 260 -3.27 0.04 14.84
CA ASP A 260 -2.74 1.37 15.14
C ASP A 260 -3.62 2.50 14.58
N ALA A 261 -4.23 2.29 13.40
CA ALA A 261 -5.13 3.28 12.82
C ALA A 261 -6.37 3.52 13.71
N GLN A 262 -6.88 2.49 14.38
CA GLN A 262 -7.99 2.62 15.34
C GLN A 262 -7.53 3.33 16.62
N LEU A 263 -6.28 3.10 17.04
CA LEU A 263 -5.68 3.69 18.22
C LEU A 263 -5.64 5.22 18.12
N VAL A 264 -5.14 5.75 17.00
CA VAL A 264 -4.89 7.20 16.84
C VAL A 264 -6.08 7.97 16.26
N ASN A 265 -6.97 7.31 15.51
CA ASN A 265 -8.06 7.97 14.78
C ASN A 265 -8.94 8.94 15.61
N PRO A 266 -9.34 8.64 16.87
CA PRO A 266 -10.20 9.54 17.63
C PRO A 266 -9.58 10.90 17.95
N PHE A 267 -8.27 11.06 17.76
CA PHE A 267 -7.53 12.29 18.05
C PHE A 267 -7.12 13.08 16.80
N MET A 268 -7.44 12.58 15.60
CA MET A 268 -6.98 13.16 14.34
C MET A 268 -8.09 13.88 13.59
N GLU A 269 -7.81 15.10 13.16
CA GLU A 269 -8.58 15.80 12.14
C GLU A 269 -7.96 15.62 10.75
N TRP A 270 -8.71 15.96 9.71
CA TRP A 270 -8.20 15.84 8.34
C TRP A 270 -6.88 16.59 8.17
N GLY A 271 -5.91 15.95 7.53
CA GLY A 271 -4.56 16.47 7.30
C GLY A 271 -3.59 16.22 8.45
N ASP A 272 -4.08 15.95 9.67
CA ASP A 272 -3.21 15.65 10.81
C ASP A 272 -2.43 14.37 10.60
N ARG A 273 -1.27 14.29 11.24
CA ARG A 273 -0.42 13.09 11.19
C ARG A 273 0.10 12.70 12.56
N THR A 274 0.49 11.45 12.75
CA THR A 274 1.31 11.10 13.91
C THR A 274 2.75 11.60 13.70
N PRO A 275 3.59 11.67 14.75
CA PRO A 275 5.04 11.72 14.58
C PRO A 275 5.53 10.60 13.63
N LEU A 276 6.70 10.80 13.06
CA LEU A 276 7.39 9.82 12.25
C LEU A 276 8.05 8.78 13.17
N PHE A 277 7.87 7.52 12.82
CA PHE A 277 8.45 6.38 13.50
C PHE A 277 9.29 5.57 12.53
N LEU A 278 10.40 5.02 13.00
CA LEU A 278 11.12 3.95 12.33
C LEU A 278 10.35 2.64 12.54
N CYS A 279 10.12 1.91 11.45
CA CYS A 279 9.50 0.60 11.48
C CYS A 279 10.51 -0.43 11.98
N GLN A 280 10.28 -0.95 13.18
CA GLN A 280 11.05 -2.06 13.77
C GLN A 280 10.13 -3.25 14.01
N ARG A 281 9.42 -3.65 12.96
CA ARG A 281 8.52 -4.80 12.97
C ARG A 281 9.29 -6.12 13.01
N PHE A 282 8.80 -7.08 13.80
CA PHE A 282 9.27 -8.46 13.78
C PHE A 282 8.90 -9.18 12.48
N GLY A 283 9.73 -10.12 12.01
CA GLY A 283 9.45 -10.95 10.84
C GLY A 283 10.25 -10.51 9.61
N ILE A 284 9.56 -10.24 8.50
CA ILE A 284 10.16 -9.99 7.19
C ILE A 284 11.31 -8.96 7.16
N LEU A 285 11.31 -7.93 8.01
CA LEU A 285 12.37 -6.91 8.03
C LEU A 285 13.76 -7.49 8.35
N SER A 286 13.83 -8.64 9.04
CA SER A 286 15.10 -9.34 9.26
C SER A 286 15.78 -9.79 7.94
N ASP A 287 15.00 -9.97 6.88
CA ASP A 287 15.48 -10.35 5.55
C ASP A 287 15.80 -9.12 4.66
N TYR A 288 15.56 -7.89 5.13
CA TYR A 288 15.75 -6.64 4.37
C TYR A 288 17.22 -6.14 4.32
N GLN A 289 18.19 -6.97 4.71
CA GLN A 289 19.62 -6.65 4.59
C GLN A 289 19.95 -5.25 5.16
N GLU A 290 20.64 -4.40 4.40
CA GLU A 290 21.00 -3.03 4.79
C GLU A 290 19.82 -2.05 4.83
N GLN A 291 18.64 -2.46 4.34
CA GLN A 291 17.40 -1.68 4.38
C GLN A 291 16.51 -2.02 5.59
N ARG A 292 16.91 -2.99 6.44
CA ARG A 292 16.15 -3.45 7.62
C ARG A 292 15.64 -2.30 8.50
N ASP A 293 16.53 -1.37 8.86
CA ASP A 293 16.26 -0.26 9.76
C ASP A 293 16.18 1.07 8.99
N LYS A 294 15.63 1.04 7.76
CA LYS A 294 15.57 2.22 6.87
C LYS A 294 14.17 2.53 6.34
N ILE A 295 13.11 2.00 6.96
CA ILE A 295 11.73 2.32 6.58
C ILE A 295 11.08 3.07 7.72
N ALA A 296 10.71 4.32 7.48
CA ALA A 296 9.95 5.15 8.38
C ALA A 296 8.46 5.13 8.01
N PHE A 297 7.59 5.43 8.95
CA PHE A 297 6.15 5.54 8.73
C PHE A 297 5.49 6.58 9.63
N THR A 298 4.35 7.09 9.17
CA THR A 298 3.42 7.92 9.94
C THR A 298 1.98 7.55 9.56
N TYR A 299 1.03 7.83 10.43
CA TYR A 299 -0.39 7.78 10.07
C TYR A 299 -0.86 9.18 9.68
N LEU A 300 -1.54 9.30 8.54
CA LEU A 300 -2.08 10.56 8.00
C LEU A 300 -3.60 10.45 7.88
N LYS A 301 -4.33 11.40 8.45
CA LYS A 301 -5.80 11.43 8.36
C LYS A 301 -6.23 12.05 7.03
N THR A 302 -6.55 11.23 6.05
CA THR A 302 -6.86 11.67 4.68
C THR A 302 -8.35 11.81 4.39
N THR A 303 -9.21 11.28 5.28
CA THR A 303 -10.67 11.34 5.18
C THR A 303 -11.29 11.75 6.51
N ARG A 304 -12.53 12.26 6.48
CA ARG A 304 -13.24 12.69 7.70
C ARG A 304 -13.68 11.49 8.56
N GLU A 305 -14.33 10.51 7.94
CA GLU A 305 -14.95 9.39 8.67
C GLU A 305 -14.08 8.13 8.71
N GLY A 306 -13.25 7.90 7.68
CA GLY A 306 -12.39 6.72 7.59
C GLY A 306 -11.21 6.76 8.56
N TYR A 307 -10.59 5.62 8.81
CA TYR A 307 -9.34 5.55 9.57
C TYR A 307 -8.20 6.28 8.84
N PRO A 308 -7.18 6.78 9.57
CA PRO A 308 -6.02 7.37 8.94
C PRO A 308 -5.25 6.30 8.16
N THR A 309 -4.70 6.71 7.02
CA THR A 309 -3.87 5.87 6.18
C THR A 309 -2.46 5.84 6.73
N ARG A 310 -1.73 4.78 6.42
CA ARG A 310 -0.32 4.69 6.79
C ARG A 310 0.53 5.08 5.60
N VAL A 311 1.41 6.04 5.82
CA VAL A 311 2.36 6.54 4.83
C VAL A 311 3.75 6.06 5.25
N GLU A 312 4.39 5.28 4.39
CA GLU A 312 5.73 4.73 4.60
C GLU A 312 6.73 5.40 3.65
N MET A 313 7.97 5.57 4.09
CA MET A 313 9.01 6.19 3.29
C MET A 313 10.40 5.67 3.68
N PRO A 314 11.37 5.63 2.76
CA PRO A 314 12.77 5.43 3.11
C PRO A 314 13.28 6.47 4.11
N LEU A 315 14.07 6.04 5.10
CA LEU A 315 14.60 6.87 6.18
C LEU A 315 15.41 8.06 5.65
N TRP A 316 16.10 7.90 4.52
CA TRP A 316 16.91 8.94 3.93
C TRP A 316 16.12 10.22 3.63
N MET A 317 14.81 10.11 3.35
CA MET A 317 13.95 11.27 3.09
C MET A 317 13.78 12.14 4.32
N TYR A 318 13.68 11.53 5.50
CA TYR A 318 13.66 12.23 6.77
C TYR A 318 15.02 12.87 7.07
N GLU A 319 16.11 12.13 6.87
CA GLU A 319 17.48 12.64 7.07
C GLU A 319 17.81 13.83 6.13
N ALA A 320 17.22 13.85 4.94
CA ALA A 320 17.33 14.94 3.97
C ALA A 320 16.36 16.10 4.25
N GLY A 321 15.53 16.03 5.30
CA GLY A 321 14.58 17.08 5.68
C GLY A 321 13.36 17.21 4.77
N LEU A 322 12.97 16.15 4.06
CA LEU A 322 11.90 16.18 3.06
C LEU A 322 10.50 15.93 3.63
N LEU A 323 10.40 15.50 4.90
CA LEU A 323 9.17 15.00 5.50
C LEU A 323 7.97 15.94 5.28
N GLU A 324 8.04 17.19 5.77
CA GLU A 324 6.91 18.12 5.69
C GLU A 324 6.50 18.42 4.24
N ARG A 325 7.50 18.61 3.36
CA ARG A 325 7.25 18.86 1.93
C ARG A 325 6.52 17.69 1.27
N VAL A 326 6.95 16.47 1.53
CA VAL A 326 6.33 15.26 0.99
C VAL A 326 4.94 15.04 1.58
N MET A 327 4.74 15.29 2.88
CA MET A 327 3.40 15.21 3.48
C MET A 327 2.43 16.20 2.84
N ASP A 328 2.88 17.41 2.52
CA ASP A 328 2.07 18.39 1.78
C ASP A 328 1.72 17.92 0.37
N TRP A 329 2.66 17.29 -0.34
CA TRP A 329 2.41 16.69 -1.65
C TRP A 329 1.40 15.54 -1.58
N VAL A 330 1.53 14.64 -0.60
CA VAL A 330 0.58 13.55 -0.36
C VAL A 330 -0.81 14.11 -0.05
N ARG A 331 -0.93 15.13 0.82
CA ARG A 331 -2.21 15.82 1.08
C ARG A 331 -2.78 16.43 -0.20
N GLY A 332 -1.93 17.04 -1.03
CA GLY A 332 -2.33 17.62 -2.31
C GLY A 332 -2.97 16.59 -3.24
N GLU A 333 -2.31 15.45 -3.43
CA GLU A 333 -2.82 14.33 -4.23
C GLU A 333 -4.15 13.80 -3.68
N VAL A 334 -4.27 13.68 -2.36
CA VAL A 334 -5.51 13.25 -1.68
C VAL A 334 -6.65 14.25 -1.86
N ILE A 335 -6.36 15.56 -1.86
CA ILE A 335 -7.39 16.59 -2.14
C ILE A 335 -7.88 16.46 -3.58
N ILE A 336 -6.98 16.24 -4.55
CA ILE A 336 -7.33 16.05 -5.96
C ILE A 336 -8.20 14.81 -6.13
N GLY A 337 -7.75 13.66 -5.62
CA GLY A 337 -8.47 12.38 -5.69
C GLY A 337 -9.59 12.21 -4.65
N SER A 338 -9.93 13.28 -3.92
CA SER A 338 -11.08 13.34 -3.00
C SER A 338 -11.09 12.25 -1.91
N GLY A 339 -9.93 11.95 -1.33
CA GLY A 339 -9.77 10.99 -0.22
C GLY A 339 -8.69 9.93 -0.47
N TYR A 340 -8.24 9.78 -1.71
CA TYR A 340 -7.17 8.89 -2.13
C TYR A 340 -6.22 9.61 -3.09
N PRO A 341 -4.91 9.27 -3.16
CA PRO A 341 -3.99 9.93 -4.08
C PRO A 341 -4.45 9.77 -5.54
N TYR A 342 -4.68 10.89 -6.22
CA TYR A 342 -5.16 10.91 -7.60
C TYR A 342 -4.26 10.14 -8.57
N VAL A 343 -2.94 10.26 -8.39
CA VAL A 343 -1.95 9.56 -9.21
C VAL A 343 -2.09 8.04 -9.13
N ILE A 344 -2.37 7.49 -7.93
CA ILE A 344 -2.55 6.04 -7.75
C ILE A 344 -3.88 5.61 -8.37
N GLU A 345 -4.97 6.32 -8.08
CA GLU A 345 -6.28 6.01 -8.65
C GLU A 345 -6.23 5.98 -10.19
N THR A 346 -5.51 6.92 -10.79
CA THR A 346 -5.42 7.01 -12.25
C THR A 346 -4.52 5.91 -12.83
N ALA A 347 -3.47 5.49 -12.10
CA ALA A 347 -2.65 4.34 -12.50
C ALA A 347 -3.45 3.03 -12.47
N ASP A 348 -4.24 2.77 -11.42
CA ASP A 348 -5.17 1.63 -11.34
C ASP A 348 -6.14 1.63 -12.53
N GLN A 349 -6.86 2.75 -12.75
CA GLN A 349 -7.79 2.89 -13.87
C GLN A 349 -7.12 2.65 -15.24
N THR A 350 -5.84 2.99 -15.37
CA THR A 350 -5.06 2.78 -16.59
C THR A 350 -4.63 1.31 -16.75
N ALA A 351 -4.36 0.62 -15.65
CA ALA A 351 -3.92 -0.77 -15.65
C ALA A 351 -5.08 -1.77 -15.84
N VAL A 352 -6.28 -1.45 -15.36
CA VAL A 352 -7.43 -2.37 -15.30
C VAL A 352 -7.76 -3.04 -16.64
N LEU A 353 -7.72 -4.37 -16.65
CA LEU A 353 -8.20 -5.20 -17.76
C LEU A 353 -9.69 -5.48 -17.61
N GLN A 354 -10.49 -4.95 -18.53
CA GLN A 354 -11.94 -5.14 -18.52
C GLN A 354 -12.35 -6.48 -19.14
N ALA A 355 -13.63 -6.82 -19.00
CA ALA A 355 -14.19 -8.06 -19.55
C ALA A 355 -14.08 -8.12 -21.09
N GLU A 356 -14.07 -6.97 -21.77
CA GLU A 356 -13.91 -6.87 -23.22
C GLU A 356 -12.45 -7.11 -23.64
N ASP A 357 -11.48 -6.56 -22.90
CA ASP A 357 -10.04 -6.79 -23.12
C ASP A 357 -9.69 -8.27 -23.01
N ARG A 358 -10.29 -8.96 -22.03
CA ARG A 358 -10.15 -10.42 -21.90
C ARG A 358 -10.65 -11.17 -23.15
N GLN A 359 -11.72 -10.71 -23.79
CA GLN A 359 -12.22 -11.34 -25.03
C GLN A 359 -11.29 -11.07 -26.21
N ILE A 360 -10.78 -9.83 -26.32
CA ILE A 360 -9.81 -9.43 -27.34
C ILE A 360 -8.53 -10.26 -27.21
N PHE A 361 -7.99 -10.40 -25.99
CA PHE A 361 -6.82 -11.21 -25.69
C PHE A 361 -6.99 -12.65 -26.18
N PHE A 362 -8.11 -13.31 -25.84
CA PHE A 362 -8.36 -14.68 -26.28
C PHE A 362 -8.51 -14.82 -27.79
N ARG A 363 -9.08 -13.81 -28.47
CA ARG A 363 -9.16 -13.81 -29.94
C ARG A 363 -7.77 -13.69 -30.57
N ILE A 364 -6.95 -12.75 -30.12
CA ILE A 364 -5.57 -12.57 -30.60
C ILE A 364 -4.76 -13.85 -30.36
N LEU A 365 -4.89 -14.45 -29.17
CA LEU A 365 -4.22 -15.69 -28.83
C LEU A 365 -4.65 -16.85 -29.73
N GLN A 366 -5.94 -16.93 -30.08
CA GLN A 366 -6.45 -17.93 -31.01
C GLN A 366 -5.84 -17.74 -32.42
N ASP A 367 -5.93 -16.53 -32.97
CA ASP A 367 -5.45 -16.21 -34.31
C ASP A 367 -3.94 -16.49 -34.43
N TRP A 368 -3.17 -16.09 -33.39
CA TRP A 368 -1.74 -16.36 -33.30
C TRP A 368 -1.44 -17.87 -33.21
N ALA A 369 -2.17 -18.62 -32.39
CA ALA A 369 -1.96 -20.06 -32.24
C ALA A 369 -2.27 -20.82 -33.54
N GLU A 370 -3.30 -20.42 -34.29
CA GLU A 370 -3.64 -20.97 -35.60
C GLU A 370 -2.52 -20.68 -36.62
N ALA A 371 -2.02 -19.44 -36.68
CA ALA A 371 -0.91 -19.07 -37.55
C ALA A 371 0.40 -19.79 -37.19
N ALA A 372 0.67 -19.98 -35.91
CA ALA A 372 1.85 -20.68 -35.40
C ALA A 372 1.71 -22.22 -35.40
N GLN A 373 0.57 -22.75 -35.87
CA GLN A 373 0.26 -24.19 -35.87
C GLN A 373 0.35 -24.85 -34.49
N LEU A 374 0.06 -24.09 -33.44
CA LEU A 374 0.02 -24.58 -32.06
C LEU A 374 -1.32 -25.26 -31.78
N ASN A 375 -1.28 -26.38 -31.06
CA ASN A 375 -2.49 -27.13 -30.69
C ASN A 375 -3.19 -26.51 -29.47
N LEU A 376 -3.69 -25.29 -29.63
CA LEU A 376 -4.47 -24.58 -28.61
C LEU A 376 -5.96 -24.90 -28.78
N ARG A 377 -6.57 -25.51 -27.75
CA ARG A 377 -8.01 -25.84 -27.74
C ARG A 377 -8.75 -24.94 -26.76
N PHE A 378 -9.79 -24.28 -27.26
CA PHE A 378 -10.73 -23.52 -26.44
C PHE A 378 -11.87 -24.41 -25.94
N SER A 379 -12.36 -24.15 -24.74
CA SER A 379 -13.54 -24.84 -24.21
C SER A 379 -14.78 -24.56 -25.07
N ARG A 380 -15.65 -25.57 -25.23
CA ARG A 380 -16.93 -25.44 -25.98
C ARG A 380 -17.82 -24.32 -25.43
N LYS A 381 -17.65 -23.92 -24.16
CA LYS A 381 -18.39 -22.83 -23.51
C LYS A 381 -17.89 -21.45 -23.95
N MET A 382 -16.58 -21.28 -24.14
CA MET A 382 -16.03 -20.03 -24.66
C MET A 382 -16.36 -19.81 -26.13
N VAL A 383 -16.23 -20.86 -26.95
CA VAL A 383 -16.57 -20.81 -28.38
C VAL A 383 -18.04 -20.43 -28.62
N SER A 384 -18.96 -20.86 -27.74
CA SER A 384 -20.39 -20.50 -27.86
C SER A 384 -20.73 -19.08 -27.38
N LYS A 385 -19.91 -18.46 -26.52
CA LYS A 385 -20.04 -17.05 -26.11
C LYS A 385 -19.49 -16.10 -27.17
N VAL A 386 -18.35 -16.43 -27.77
CA VAL A 386 -17.72 -15.62 -28.83
C VAL A 386 -18.55 -15.63 -30.11
N ARG A 387 -19.21 -16.74 -30.46
CA ARG A 387 -20.09 -16.84 -31.65
C ARG A 387 -21.48 -16.20 -31.52
N ARG A 388 -21.87 -15.75 -30.32
CA ARG A 388 -23.20 -15.16 -30.05
C ARG A 388 -23.21 -13.63 -30.11
N ARG A 389 -22.06 -13.01 -30.35
CA ARG A 389 -21.90 -11.58 -30.61
C ARG A 389 -21.21 -11.45 -31.97
#